data_AF-A0A3B1AWG1-F1
#
_entry.id   AF-A0A3B1AWG1-F1
#
_cell.length_a   1.000
_cell.length_b   1.000
_cell.length_c   1.000
_cell.angle_alpha   90.00
_cell.angle_beta   90.00
_cell.angle_gamma   90.00
#
_symmetry.space_group_name_H-M   'P 1'
#
loop_
_entity.id
_entity.type
_entity.pdbx_description
1 polymer ?
#
loop_
_entity_poly.entity_id
_entity_poly.type
_entity_poly.pdbx_seq_one_letter_code
_entity_poly.pdbx_strand_id
1 'polypeptide(L)'
;MEISDYLKLMVKYEASDLYFTVGAPVSAKIHGILKPLEKTTLPTGRVKALAYELMSEEQVSQFELKPEMNLAHSLPGIGRFRVNVFKQRNQAAMVIRHIKTQIPSAQELGLPPILQKIIMQKRGLVLFIG
;
A
#
# COMPACT_ATOMS: atom_id res chain seq x y z
N MET A 1 -12.67 -10.46 9.39
CA MET A 1 -11.93 -9.18 9.47
C MET A 1 -12.23 -8.41 8.22
N GLU A 2 -12.63 -7.16 8.38
CA GLU A 2 -12.86 -6.23 7.26
C GLU A 2 -11.55 -5.56 6.86
N ILE A 3 -11.53 -4.85 5.73
CA ILE A 3 -10.30 -4.20 5.27
C ILE A 3 -9.73 -3.22 6.30
N SER A 4 -10.61 -2.49 6.99
CA SER A 4 -10.22 -1.50 8.01
C SER A 4 -9.46 -2.12 9.19
N ASP A 5 -9.74 -3.38 9.54
CA ASP A 5 -9.05 -4.08 10.63
C ASP A 5 -7.61 -4.39 10.25
N TYR A 6 -7.38 -4.84 9.00
CA TYR A 6 -6.03 -5.09 8.50
C TYR A 6 -5.21 -3.80 8.42
N LEU A 7 -5.81 -2.68 8.00
CA LEU A 7 -5.14 -1.38 7.97
C LEU A 7 -4.73 -0.93 9.38
N LYS A 8 -5.59 -1.14 10.39
CA LYS A 8 -5.23 -0.88 11.80
C LYS A 8 -4.09 -1.76 12.27
N LEU A 9 -4.10 -3.06 11.95
CA LEU A 9 -3.01 -3.97 12.28
C LEU A 9 -1.69 -3.58 11.59
N MET A 10 -1.76 -3.15 10.33
CA MET A 10 -0.60 -2.68 9.57
C MET A 10 0.10 -1.53 10.30
N VAL A 11 -0.66 -0.53 10.75
CA VAL A 11 -0.13 0.60 11.50
C VAL A 11 0.37 0.16 12.87
N LYS A 12 -0.40 -0.67 13.59
CA LYS A 12 -0.03 -1.19 14.92
C LYS A 12 1.30 -1.93 14.92
N TYR A 13 1.57 -2.73 13.88
CA TYR A 13 2.81 -3.51 13.75
C TYR A 13 3.89 -2.83 12.92
N GLU A 14 3.71 -1.54 12.58
CA GLU A 14 4.64 -0.78 11.73
C GLU A 14 5.00 -1.51 10.43
N ALA A 15 4.04 -2.24 9.86
CA ALA A 15 4.25 -2.98 8.63
C ALA A 15 4.38 -2.02 7.44
N SER A 16 5.32 -2.30 6.53
CA SER A 16 5.52 -1.50 5.32
C SER A 16 4.47 -1.80 4.25
N ASP A 17 4.13 -3.08 4.11
CA ASP A 17 3.24 -3.58 3.08
C ASP A 17 2.35 -4.70 3.64
N LEU A 18 1.09 -4.76 3.21
CA LEU A 18 0.18 -5.90 3.36
C LEU A 18 0.00 -6.60 2.01
N TYR A 19 -0.13 -7.91 2.04
CA TYR A 19 -0.28 -8.77 0.87
C TYR A 19 -1.53 -9.63 1.00
N PHE A 20 -2.33 -9.63 -0.05
CA PHE A 20 -3.57 -10.38 -0.15
C PHE A 20 -3.56 -11.18 -1.45
N THR A 21 -3.62 -12.51 -1.33
CA THR A 21 -3.72 -13.40 -2.49
C THR A 21 -4.51 -14.65 -2.10
N VAL A 22 -5.27 -15.20 -3.05
CA VAL A 22 -6.10 -16.40 -2.82
C VAL A 22 -5.19 -17.60 -2.52
N GLY A 23 -5.58 -18.40 -1.53
CA GLY A 23 -4.83 -19.59 -1.10
C GLY A 23 -3.68 -19.32 -0.14
N ALA A 24 -3.47 -18.07 0.28
CA ALA A 24 -2.49 -17.69 1.31
C ALA A 24 -3.15 -16.87 2.43
N PRO A 25 -2.60 -16.88 3.65
CA PRO A 25 -3.04 -15.96 4.69
C PRO A 25 -2.67 -14.53 4.36
N VAL A 26 -3.45 -13.56 4.86
CA VAL A 26 -3.05 -12.14 4.79
C VAL A 26 -1.72 -12.00 5.49
N SER A 27 -0.75 -11.41 4.79
CA SER A 27 0.62 -11.29 5.27
C SER A 27 1.06 -9.84 5.30
N ALA A 28 1.87 -9.48 6.29
CA ALA A 28 2.43 -8.16 6.47
C ALA A 28 3.96 -8.23 6.41
N LYS A 29 4.59 -7.27 5.75
CA LYS A 29 6.04 -7.10 5.79
C LYS A 29 6.40 -6.17 6.96
N ILE A 30 6.89 -6.77 8.03
CA ILE A 30 7.25 -6.08 9.27
C ILE A 30 8.76 -6.08 9.38
N HIS A 31 9.36 -4.88 9.41
CA HIS A 31 10.82 -4.68 9.43
C HIS A 31 11.56 -5.52 8.36
N GLY A 32 11.02 -5.56 7.14
CA GLY A 32 11.62 -6.28 6.02
C GLY A 32 11.25 -7.77 5.92
N ILE A 33 10.65 -8.36 6.96
CA ILE A 33 10.31 -9.79 7.02
C ILE A 33 8.81 -9.97 6.78
N LEU A 34 8.45 -10.86 5.85
CA LEU A 34 7.06 -11.23 5.59
C LEU A 34 6.54 -12.16 6.70
N LYS A 35 5.45 -11.77 7.36
CA LYS A 35 4.80 -12.55 8.43
C LYS A 35 3.29 -12.65 8.19
N PRO A 36 2.67 -13.82 8.37
CA PRO A 36 1.22 -13.95 8.32
C PRO A 36 0.57 -13.22 9.51
N LEU A 37 -0.50 -12.47 9.25
CA LEU A 37 -1.31 -11.82 10.29
C LEU A 37 -2.36 -12.78 10.88
N GLU A 38 -2.73 -13.80 10.12
CA GLU A 38 -3.68 -14.83 10.51
C GLU A 38 -3.23 -16.21 10.00
N LYS A 39 -3.81 -17.27 10.57
CA LYS A 39 -3.50 -18.65 10.16
C LYS A 39 -4.33 -19.11 8.96
N THR A 40 -5.51 -18.51 8.77
CA THR A 40 -6.47 -18.94 7.76
C THR A 40 -6.09 -18.40 6.39
N THR A 41 -6.11 -19.26 5.37
CA THR A 41 -5.89 -18.86 3.99
C THR A 41 -7.11 -18.15 3.42
N LEU A 42 -6.91 -17.14 2.58
CA LEU A 42 -7.99 -16.43 1.91
C LEU A 42 -8.65 -17.34 0.86
N PRO A 43 -9.97 -17.63 0.97
CA PRO A 43 -10.68 -18.40 -0.04
C PRO A 43 -10.90 -17.57 -1.32
N THR A 44 -11.26 -18.27 -2.40
CA THR A 44 -11.70 -17.66 -3.66
C THR A 44 -12.77 -16.60 -3.41
N GLY A 45 -12.66 -15.45 -4.07
CA GLY A 45 -13.61 -14.33 -3.92
C GLY A 45 -13.38 -13.44 -2.70
N ARG A 46 -12.71 -13.89 -1.62
CA ARG A 46 -12.52 -13.03 -0.43
C ARG A 46 -11.63 -11.83 -0.71
N VAL A 47 -10.54 -12.01 -1.47
CA VAL A 47 -9.67 -10.88 -1.85
C VAL A 47 -10.42 -9.87 -2.71
N LYS A 48 -11.30 -10.34 -3.61
CA LYS A 48 -12.14 -9.48 -4.45
C LYS A 48 -13.11 -8.66 -3.60
N ALA A 49 -13.78 -9.30 -2.64
CA ALA A 49 -14.66 -8.62 -1.70
C ALA A 49 -13.92 -7.52 -0.92
N LEU A 50 -12.76 -7.84 -0.34
CA LEU A 50 -11.93 -6.87 0.40
C LEU A 50 -11.42 -5.72 -0.50
N ALA A 51 -11.08 -6.01 -1.75
CA ALA A 51 -10.68 -4.98 -2.71
C ALA A 51 -11.85 -4.05 -3.07
N TYR A 52 -13.08 -4.57 -3.14
CA TYR A 52 -14.27 -3.77 -3.48
C TYR A 52 -14.69 -2.87 -2.33
N GLU A 53 -14.42 -3.25 -1.08
CA GLU A 53 -14.56 -2.35 0.09
C GLU A 53 -13.69 -1.08 -0.04
N LEU A 54 -12.65 -1.10 -0.88
CA LEU A 54 -11.74 0.04 -1.12
C LEU A 54 -12.10 0.86 -2.38
N MET A 55 -13.07 0.42 -3.17
CA MET A 55 -13.41 0.99 -4.48
C MET A 55 -14.79 1.67 -4.48
N SER A 56 -14.95 2.72 -5.28
CA SER A 56 -16.27 3.19 -5.70
C SER A 56 -16.89 2.26 -6.77
N GLU A 57 -18.19 2.38 -7.02
CA GLU A 57 -18.86 1.58 -8.08
C GLU A 57 -18.24 1.78 -9.47
N GLU A 58 -17.83 3.02 -9.79
CA GLU A 58 -17.12 3.33 -11.02
C GLU A 58 -15.75 2.62 -11.09
N GLN A 59 -15.01 2.62 -9.98
CA GLN A 59 -13.72 1.95 -9.88
C GLN A 59 -13.86 0.42 -9.99
N VAL A 60 -14.89 -0.16 -9.39
CA VAL A 60 -15.23 -1.58 -9.56
C VAL A 60 -15.46 -1.89 -11.05
N SER A 61 -16.28 -1.07 -11.72
CA SER A 61 -16.58 -1.25 -13.14
C SER A 61 -15.30 -1.16 -14.01
N GLN A 62 -14.43 -0.19 -13.73
CA GLN A 62 -13.14 -0.07 -14.40
C GLN A 62 -12.22 -1.27 -14.16
N PHE A 63 -12.18 -1.77 -12.92
CA PHE A 63 -11.35 -2.93 -12.57
C PHE A 63 -11.84 -4.22 -13.24
N GLU A 64 -13.16 -4.44 -13.36
CA GLU A 64 -13.70 -5.61 -14.07
C GLU A 64 -13.35 -5.58 -15.57
N LEU A 65 -13.28 -4.39 -16.19
CA LEU A 65 -12.88 -4.23 -17.59
C LEU A 65 -11.37 -4.35 -17.78
N LYS A 66 -10.59 -3.71 -16.90
CA LYS A 66 -9.12 -3.71 -16.90
C LYS A 66 -8.61 -4.03 -15.49
N PRO A 67 -8.21 -5.29 -15.23
CA PRO A 67 -8.00 -5.80 -13.88
C PRO A 67 -6.64 -5.42 -13.27
N GLU A 68 -6.39 -4.12 -13.25
CA GLU A 68 -5.24 -3.46 -12.64
C GLU A 68 -5.64 -2.04 -12.24
N MET A 69 -5.46 -1.69 -10.96
CA MET A 69 -5.86 -0.40 -10.43
C MET A 69 -4.97 0.03 -9.28
N ASN A 70 -4.60 1.32 -9.28
CA ASN A 70 -3.90 1.97 -8.18
C ASN A 70 -4.84 2.96 -7.50
N LEU A 71 -4.96 2.88 -6.18
CA LEU A 71 -5.83 3.73 -5.37
C LEU A 71 -5.02 4.36 -4.24
N ALA A 72 -5.44 5.55 -3.83
CA ALA A 72 -5.06 6.15 -2.56
C ALA A 72 -6.24 6.02 -1.61
N HIS A 73 -6.04 5.39 -0.46
CA HIS A 73 -7.05 5.22 0.57
C HIS A 73 -6.60 5.91 1.86
N SER A 74 -7.46 6.70 2.48
CA SER A 74 -7.15 7.39 3.73
C SER A 74 -8.18 6.98 4.79
N LEU A 75 -7.70 6.47 5.92
CA LEU A 75 -8.54 6.08 7.03
C LEU A 75 -8.32 7.07 8.20
N PRO A 76 -9.32 7.91 8.54
CA PRO A 76 -9.18 8.94 9.57
C PRO A 76 -8.65 8.37 10.89
N GLY A 77 -7.66 9.05 11.48
CA GLY A 77 -7.02 8.63 12.73
C GLY A 77 -6.09 7.42 12.63
N ILE A 78 -6.01 6.73 11.48
CA ILE A 78 -5.18 5.54 11.28
C ILE A 78 -4.01 5.82 10.34
N GLY A 79 -4.27 6.31 9.13
CA GLY A 79 -3.19 6.57 8.17
C GLY A 79 -3.64 6.70 6.72
N ARG A 80 -2.65 6.85 5.84
CA ARG A 80 -2.82 6.90 4.39
C ARG A 80 -2.17 5.69 3.75
N PHE A 81 -2.80 5.15 2.73
CA PHE A 81 -2.41 3.90 2.12
C PHE A 81 -2.43 4.03 0.60
N ARG A 82 -1.41 3.45 -0.05
CA ARG A 82 -1.43 3.22 -1.48
C ARG A 82 -1.78 1.77 -1.73
N VAL A 83 -2.88 1.55 -2.43
CA VAL A 83 -3.41 0.23 -2.72
C VAL A 83 -3.14 -0.05 -4.21
N ASN A 84 -2.58 -1.22 -4.50
CA ASN A 84 -2.50 -1.74 -5.86
C ASN A 84 -3.34 -3.02 -5.89
N VAL A 85 -4.36 -3.05 -6.73
CA VAL A 85 -5.24 -4.20 -6.94
C VAL A 85 -5.02 -4.71 -8.35
N PHE A 86 -4.86 -6.02 -8.52
CA PHE A 86 -4.59 -6.64 -9.81
C PHE A 86 -5.16 -8.06 -9.85
N LYS A 87 -5.16 -8.68 -11.04
CA LYS A 87 -5.58 -10.07 -11.22
C LYS A 87 -4.38 -10.98 -11.49
N GLN A 88 -4.30 -12.07 -10.74
CA GLN A 88 -3.28 -13.10 -10.87
C GLN A 88 -3.96 -14.48 -10.83
N ARG A 89 -3.63 -15.36 -11.79
CA ARG A 89 -4.25 -16.71 -11.90
C ARG A 89 -5.78 -16.67 -11.87
N ASN A 90 -6.35 -15.72 -12.60
CA ASN A 90 -7.79 -15.44 -12.64
C ASN A 90 -8.45 -15.02 -11.32
N GLN A 91 -7.67 -14.73 -10.28
CA GLN A 91 -8.14 -14.26 -8.98
C GLN A 91 -7.66 -12.85 -8.69
N ALA A 92 -8.43 -12.09 -7.90
CA ALA A 92 -7.99 -10.80 -7.40
C ALA A 92 -6.83 -10.98 -6.40
N ALA A 93 -5.86 -10.08 -6.47
CA ALA A 93 -4.75 -9.92 -5.55
C ALA A 93 -4.60 -8.43 -5.25
N MET A 94 -4.09 -8.10 -4.06
CA MET A 94 -3.78 -6.71 -3.75
C MET A 94 -2.58 -6.57 -2.82
N VAL A 95 -1.88 -5.46 -2.98
CA VAL A 95 -0.82 -5.01 -2.09
C VAL A 95 -1.16 -3.62 -1.58
N ILE A 96 -1.07 -3.45 -0.26
CA ILE A 96 -1.33 -2.15 0.39
C ILE A 96 -0.05 -1.68 1.04
N ARG A 97 0.38 -0.46 0.73
CA ARG A 97 1.55 0.19 1.35
C ARG A 97 1.11 1.31 2.27
N HIS A 98 1.66 1.35 3.47
CA HIS A 98 1.45 2.45 4.41
C HIS A 98 2.30 3.65 3.98
N ILE A 99 1.66 4.79 3.79
CA ILE A 99 2.31 6.06 3.47
C ILE A 99 2.54 6.82 4.78
N LYS A 100 3.81 7.05 5.14
CA LYS A 100 4.17 7.86 6.29
C LYS A 100 3.60 9.27 6.13
N THR A 101 2.82 9.72 7.10
CA THR A 101 2.19 11.05 7.11
C THR A 101 3.18 12.13 7.53
N GLN A 102 4.11 11.81 8.42
CA GLN A 102 5.23 12.68 8.77
C GLN A 102 6.35 12.49 7.75
N ILE A 103 6.57 13.52 6.93
CA ILE A 103 7.68 13.57 5.98
C ILE A 103 8.96 13.87 6.79
N PRO A 104 9.96 12.97 6.79
CA PRO A 104 11.19 13.18 7.52
C PRO A 104 11.95 14.42 7.02
N SER A 105 12.68 15.07 7.91
CA SER A 105 13.61 16.14 7.52
C SER A 105 14.79 15.59 6.71
N ALA A 106 15.46 16.47 5.96
CA ALA A 106 16.67 16.08 5.23
C ALA A 106 17.78 15.57 6.18
N GLN A 107 17.85 16.12 7.41
CA GLN A 107 18.79 15.70 8.45
C GLN A 107 18.47 14.29 8.98
N GLU A 108 17.20 14.01 9.28
CA GLU A 108 16.75 12.68 9.75
C GLU A 108 17.01 11.58 8.71
N LEU A 109 16.94 11.93 7.43
CA LEU A 109 17.24 11.03 6.32
C LEU A 109 18.75 10.86 6.07
N GLY A 110 19.61 11.61 6.76
CA GLY A 110 21.06 11.60 6.53
C GLY A 110 21.45 12.11 5.14
N LEU A 111 20.61 12.97 4.53
CA LEU A 111 20.84 13.44 3.18
C LEU A 111 22.06 14.39 3.12
N PRO A 112 22.87 14.32 2.05
CA PRO A 112 23.97 15.25 1.85
C PRO A 112 23.50 16.72 1.84
N PRO A 113 24.17 17.65 2.56
CA PRO A 113 23.78 19.06 2.60
C PRO A 113 23.70 19.75 1.23
N ILE A 114 24.43 19.21 0.23
CA ILE A 114 24.36 19.71 -1.15
C ILE A 114 22.96 19.58 -1.75
N LEU A 115 22.17 18.58 -1.36
CA LEU A 115 20.79 18.42 -1.84
C LEU A 115 19.91 19.61 -1.42
N GLN A 116 20.09 20.13 -0.20
CA GLN A 116 19.37 21.33 0.26
C GLN A 116 19.74 22.58 -0.55
N LYS A 117 20.93 22.64 -1.13
CA LYS A 117 21.34 23.74 -2.02
C LYS A 117 20.81 23.55 -3.44
N ILE A 118 20.76 22.32 -3.94
CA ILE A 118 20.27 21.98 -5.28
C ILE A 118 18.76 22.25 -5.39
N ILE A 119 17.97 21.90 -4.37
CA ILE A 119 16.51 22.13 -4.40
C ILE A 119 16.14 23.63 -4.39
N MET A 120 17.08 24.50 -4.00
CA MET A 120 16.87 25.96 -3.98
C MET A 120 17.24 26.65 -5.30
N GLN A 121 17.75 25.91 -6.30
CA GLN A 121 18.07 26.48 -7.60
C GLN A 121 16.78 26.97 -8.28
N LYS A 122 16.79 28.21 -8.80
CA LYS A 122 15.61 28.84 -9.41
C LYS A 122 15.16 28.17 -10.72
N ARG A 123 16.05 27.43 -11.38
CA ARG A 123 15.84 26.82 -12.70
C ARG A 123 16.86 25.70 -12.94
N GLY A 124 16.47 24.74 -13.77
CA GLY A 124 17.27 23.57 -14.10
C GLY A 124 16.42 22.30 -14.06
N LEU A 125 17.05 21.17 -14.36
CA LEU A 125 16.46 19.84 -14.25
C LEU A 125 17.21 19.07 -13.17
N VAL A 126 16.50 18.58 -12.16
CA VAL A 126 17.06 17.68 -11.14
C VAL A 126 16.53 16.28 -11.41
N LEU A 127 17.42 15.36 -11.74
CA LEU A 127 17.10 13.95 -11.91
C LEU A 127 17.57 13.19 -10.67
N PHE A 128 16.62 12.67 -9.90
CA PHE A 128 16.91 11.79 -8.77
C PHE A 128 16.78 10.33 -9.26
N ILE A 129 17.92 9.68 -9.45
CA ILE A 129 18.02 8.31 -9.97
C ILE A 129 18.44 7.36 -8.84
N GLY A 130 17.87 6.16 -8.87
CA GLY A 130 18.12 5.09 -7.91
C GLY A 130 17.75 3.75 -8.52
#